data_AF-A0AA41CHG2-F1
#
_entry.id   AF-A0AA41CHG2-F1
#
_cell.length_a   1.000
_cell.length_b   1.000
_cell.length_c   1.000
_cell.angle_alpha   90.00
_cell.angle_beta   90.00
_cell.angle_gamma   90.00
#
_symmetry.space_group_name_H-M   'P 1'
#
loop_
_entity.id
_entity.type
_entity.pdbx_description
1 polymer ?
#
loop_
_entity_poly.entity_id
_entity_poly.type
_entity_poly.pdbx_seq_one_letter_code
_entity_poly.pdbx_strand_id
1 'polypeptide(L)'
;MNGREALPHQGGGGRREGESRHVPVMLRRCLDMLAPALERPGAVVVDCTLGLGGHSEALLSRFPEARLVALDRDKEALRLSGERLAPFGDRATLVHAVYDELPDVLGRLGIPRVQGILFDLGVSSMQLDEADRGFAYAQDAPLDMRMDQTTGVSAAEVLNTYPPGELVRILRAYGEEKQAKRIVAAIVREREKEPFTTSARLVELIRDALPQAAKRTGGNPAKRTFQALRIEVNGELSVLERAVPAAVRSLDVGGRIAVLSYHSLEDRLVKQVFAAGAATTAPPGLPVVPEQYQPRLKLLTRGAELPTEEEIAENRRAAPARLRGAERIREDVG
;
A
#
# COMPACT_ATOMS: atom_id res chain seq x y z
N MET A 1 -44.24 48.87 33.26
CA MET A 1 -43.33 47.99 34.02
C MET A 1 -43.89 46.57 33.86
N ASN A 2 -43.28 45.59 33.22
CA ASN A 2 -41.91 45.36 32.79
C ASN A 2 -41.94 44.66 31.41
N GLY A 3 -41.25 45.23 30.42
CA GLY A 3 -40.79 44.49 29.26
C GLY A 3 -39.48 43.80 29.62
N ARG A 4 -39.34 42.52 29.30
CA ARG A 4 -38.06 41.80 29.32
C ARG A 4 -37.74 41.39 27.90
N GLU A 5 -36.57 41.85 27.47
CA GLU A 5 -35.92 41.61 26.19
C GLU A 5 -35.58 40.12 26.03
N ALA A 6 -35.83 39.57 24.85
CA ALA A 6 -35.26 38.30 24.40
C ALA A 6 -34.24 38.59 23.30
N LEU A 7 -32.99 38.24 23.56
CA LEU A 7 -31.88 38.26 22.59
C LEU A 7 -32.02 37.08 21.60
N PRO A 8 -31.58 37.23 20.33
CA PRO A 8 -31.67 36.17 19.34
C PRO A 8 -30.52 35.16 19.47
N HIS A 9 -30.86 33.86 19.49
CA HIS A 9 -29.91 32.77 19.29
C HIS A 9 -29.41 32.77 17.84
N GLN A 10 -28.11 33.03 17.65
CA GLN A 10 -27.41 32.76 16.39
C GLN A 10 -27.12 31.27 16.23
N GLY A 11 -27.24 30.81 14.98
CA GLY A 11 -27.27 29.41 14.59
C GLY A 11 -25.95 28.66 14.77
N GLY A 12 -26.04 27.48 15.38
CA GLY A 12 -25.05 26.43 15.26
C GLY A 12 -25.24 25.68 13.94
N GLY A 13 -24.39 25.96 12.95
CA GLY A 13 -24.28 25.17 11.74
C GLY A 13 -23.94 23.72 12.09
N GLY A 14 -24.88 22.82 11.81
CA GLY A 14 -24.69 21.38 11.98
C GLY A 14 -23.54 20.88 11.12
N ARG A 15 -22.57 20.22 11.75
CA ARG A 15 -21.55 19.43 11.06
C ARG A 15 -22.25 18.26 10.38
N ARG A 16 -21.99 18.06 9.08
CA ARG A 16 -22.46 16.88 8.34
C ARG A 16 -21.74 15.65 8.89
N GLU A 17 -22.52 14.67 9.34
CA GLU A 17 -22.05 13.30 9.58
C GLU A 17 -21.60 12.72 8.24
N GLY A 18 -20.28 12.59 8.03
CA GLY A 18 -19.72 12.08 6.77
C GLY A 18 -18.22 12.34 6.57
N GLU A 19 -17.64 13.36 7.18
CA GLU A 19 -16.19 13.58 7.15
C GLU A 19 -15.49 12.73 8.23
N SER A 20 -15.45 11.42 7.99
CA SER A 20 -14.40 10.59 8.57
C SER A 20 -13.08 11.08 7.98
N ARG A 21 -12.38 11.96 8.71
CA ARG A 21 -11.04 12.43 8.35
C ARG A 21 -10.14 11.19 8.31
N HIS A 22 -9.83 10.71 7.11
CA HIS A 22 -9.04 9.50 6.88
C HIS A 22 -7.74 9.54 7.70
N VAL A 23 -7.68 8.76 8.77
CA VAL A 23 -6.49 8.62 9.61
C VAL A 23 -5.57 7.59 8.95
N PRO A 24 -4.33 7.95 8.57
CA PRO A 24 -3.41 6.99 7.99
C PRO A 24 -3.04 5.89 8.98
N VAL A 25 -2.92 4.66 8.48
CA VAL A 25 -2.64 3.48 9.31
C VAL A 25 -1.24 3.56 9.90
N MET A 26 -1.12 3.24 11.18
CA MET A 26 0.10 3.25 11.99
C MET A 26 0.90 4.55 11.85
N LEU A 27 0.21 5.68 11.64
CA LEU A 27 0.81 6.98 11.31
C LEU A 27 1.94 7.36 12.25
N ARG A 28 1.64 7.47 13.55
CA ARG A 28 2.61 7.86 14.57
C ARG A 28 3.80 6.90 14.58
N ARG A 29 3.56 5.60 14.45
CA ARG A 29 4.62 4.60 14.50
C ARG A 29 5.54 4.68 13.30
N CYS A 30 5.01 4.92 12.10
CA CYS A 30 5.81 5.17 10.89
C CYS A 30 6.69 6.41 11.06
N LEU A 31 6.12 7.52 11.57
CA LEU A 31 6.89 8.74 11.83
C LEU A 31 7.99 8.50 12.87
N ASP A 32 7.68 7.84 13.99
CA ASP A 32 8.67 7.52 15.03
C ASP A 32 9.80 6.63 14.52
N MET A 33 9.49 5.71 13.60
CA MET A 33 10.48 4.84 12.99
C MET A 33 11.45 5.62 12.09
N LEU A 34 10.93 6.55 11.31
CA LEU A 34 11.72 7.37 10.38
C LEU A 34 12.42 8.56 11.05
N ALA A 35 11.92 9.05 12.19
CA ALA A 35 12.36 10.28 12.85
C ALA A 35 13.90 10.42 12.97
N PRO A 36 14.66 9.41 13.43
CA PRO A 36 16.10 9.58 13.60
C PRO A 36 16.89 9.85 12.31
N ALA A 37 16.33 9.52 11.14
CA ALA A 37 16.93 9.85 9.86
C ALA A 37 16.47 11.21 9.31
N LEU A 38 15.35 11.74 9.81
CA LEU A 38 14.67 12.93 9.26
C LEU A 38 14.81 14.19 10.13
N GLU A 39 15.24 14.07 11.38
CA GLU A 39 15.47 15.19 12.31
C GLU A 39 16.71 16.04 11.98
N ARG A 40 17.31 15.84 10.79
CA ARG A 40 18.50 16.58 10.33
C ARG A 40 18.16 17.55 9.20
N PRO A 41 18.81 18.74 9.14
CA PRO A 41 18.59 19.69 8.07
C PRO A 41 18.78 19.07 6.67
N GLY A 42 17.87 19.37 5.75
CA GLY A 42 17.96 18.93 4.36
C GLY A 42 17.65 17.44 4.13
N ALA A 43 17.11 16.72 5.12
CA ALA A 43 16.69 15.34 4.93
C ALA A 43 15.64 15.22 3.81
N VAL A 44 15.83 14.25 2.92
CA VAL A 44 14.87 13.87 1.88
C VAL A 44 14.16 12.60 2.32
N VAL A 45 12.83 12.66 2.40
CA VAL A 45 11.97 11.50 2.59
C VAL A 45 11.23 11.19 1.30
N VAL A 46 11.11 9.91 0.98
CA VAL A 46 10.31 9.42 -0.13
C VAL A 46 9.05 8.76 0.41
N ASP A 47 7.89 9.17 -0.08
CA ASP A 47 6.64 8.42 0.07
C ASP A 47 6.35 7.70 -1.25
N CYS A 48 6.55 6.39 -1.29
CA CYS A 48 6.40 5.59 -2.50
C CYS A 48 4.94 5.30 -2.87
N THR A 49 3.99 5.66 -2.02
CA THR A 49 2.58 5.29 -2.14
C THR A 49 1.72 6.43 -1.58
N LEU A 50 1.86 7.60 -2.21
CA LEU A 50 1.33 8.86 -1.67
C LEU A 50 -0.16 8.77 -1.30
N GLY A 51 -0.98 8.14 -2.14
CA GLY A 51 -2.41 8.04 -1.96
C GLY A 51 -3.05 9.41 -1.78
N LEU A 52 -3.82 9.58 -0.71
CA LEU A 52 -4.41 10.88 -0.35
C LEU A 52 -3.43 11.83 0.37
N GLY A 53 -2.17 11.44 0.56
CA GLY A 53 -1.13 12.28 1.16
C GLY A 53 -1.17 12.40 2.68
N GLY A 54 -1.83 11.48 3.39
CA GLY A 54 -1.98 11.57 4.84
C GLY A 54 -0.69 11.33 5.63
N HIS A 55 0.11 10.31 5.28
CA HIS A 55 1.44 10.13 5.88
C HIS A 55 2.41 11.25 5.46
N SER A 56 2.38 11.63 4.18
CA SER A 56 3.16 12.74 3.63
C SER A 56 2.91 14.08 4.33
N GLU A 57 1.65 14.46 4.57
CA GLU A 57 1.28 15.67 5.32
C GLU A 57 1.85 15.62 6.75
N ALA A 58 1.73 14.48 7.41
CA ALA A 58 2.24 14.32 8.78
C ALA A 58 3.78 14.32 8.84
N LEU A 59 4.45 13.74 7.84
CA LEU A 59 5.91 13.79 7.68
C LEU A 59 6.38 15.25 7.57
N LEU A 60 5.80 16.02 6.65
CA LEU A 60 6.18 17.42 6.43
C LEU A 60 5.82 18.33 7.62
N SER A 61 4.73 18.02 8.33
CA SER A 61 4.33 18.73 9.54
C SER A 61 5.28 18.47 10.71
N ARG A 62 5.73 17.22 10.90
CA ARG A 62 6.61 16.83 12.01
C ARG A 62 8.06 17.23 11.76
N PHE A 63 8.53 17.17 10.52
CA PHE A 63 9.92 17.42 10.15
C PHE A 63 10.00 18.67 9.25
N PRO A 64 10.04 19.89 9.82
CA PRO A 64 9.91 21.15 9.07
C PRO A 64 11.07 21.43 8.11
N GLU A 65 12.24 20.82 8.33
CA GLU A 65 13.41 20.94 7.45
C GLU A 65 13.51 19.83 6.41
N ALA A 66 12.63 18.83 6.46
CA ALA A 66 12.61 17.73 5.51
C ALA A 66 11.90 18.12 4.20
N ARG A 67 12.40 17.57 3.09
CA ARG A 67 11.77 17.62 1.76
C ARG A 67 11.17 16.25 1.45
N LEU A 68 10.03 16.27 0.76
CA LEU A 68 9.29 15.09 0.35
C LEU A 68 9.39 14.91 -1.17
N VAL A 69 9.70 13.69 -1.59
CA VAL A 69 9.42 13.19 -2.94
C VAL A 69 8.34 12.13 -2.83
N ALA A 70 7.17 12.38 -3.41
CA ALA A 70 6.02 11.50 -3.30
C ALA A 70 5.64 10.92 -4.66
N LEU A 71 5.44 9.60 -4.70
CA LEU A 71 5.13 8.85 -5.91
C LEU A 71 3.73 8.29 -5.79
N ASP A 72 2.96 8.40 -6.87
CA ASP A 72 1.75 7.60 -7.05
C ASP A 72 1.55 7.28 -8.53
N ARG A 73 0.96 6.12 -8.80
CA ARG A 73 0.55 5.72 -10.15
C ARG A 73 -0.82 6.28 -10.53
N ASP A 74 -1.60 6.70 -9.54
CA ASP A 74 -2.96 7.19 -9.69
C ASP A 74 -2.96 8.72 -9.81
N LYS A 75 -3.38 9.23 -10.97
CA LYS A 75 -3.42 10.67 -11.25
C LYS A 75 -4.42 11.42 -10.37
N GLU A 76 -5.51 10.78 -9.99
CA GLU A 76 -6.51 11.41 -9.14
C GLU A 76 -6.01 11.50 -7.69
N ALA A 77 -5.28 10.48 -7.23
CA ALA A 77 -4.58 10.53 -5.95
C ALA A 77 -3.56 11.68 -5.92
N LEU A 78 -2.75 11.86 -6.98
CA LEU A 78 -1.81 12.97 -7.10
C LEU A 78 -2.49 14.33 -7.09
N ARG A 79 -3.62 14.47 -7.77
CA ARG A 79 -4.39 15.73 -7.82
C ARG A 79 -4.89 16.11 -6.42
N LEU A 80 -5.56 15.18 -5.74
CA LEU A 80 -6.15 15.40 -4.41
C LEU A 80 -5.08 15.60 -3.33
N SER A 81 -4.01 14.80 -3.36
CA SER A 81 -2.87 14.98 -2.44
C SER A 81 -2.09 16.25 -2.72
N GLY A 82 -2.01 16.71 -3.97
CA GLY A 82 -1.45 18.01 -4.33
C GLY A 82 -2.18 19.18 -3.66
N GLU A 83 -3.51 19.14 -3.62
CA GLU A 83 -4.32 20.12 -2.88
C GLU A 83 -4.04 20.07 -1.37
N ARG A 84 -3.96 18.85 -0.79
CA ARG A 84 -3.62 18.67 0.63
C ARG A 84 -2.22 19.18 0.97
N LEU A 85 -1.26 18.97 0.08
CA LEU A 85 0.16 19.27 0.32
C LEU A 85 0.58 20.68 -0.13
N ALA A 86 -0.31 21.43 -0.80
CA ALA A 86 -0.05 22.80 -1.24
C ALA A 86 0.51 23.74 -0.14
N PRO A 87 0.09 23.65 1.14
CA PRO A 87 0.66 24.48 2.21
C PRO A 87 2.16 24.28 2.46
N PHE A 88 2.76 23.17 2.00
CA PHE A 88 4.19 22.89 2.16
C PHE A 88 5.05 23.42 1.00
N GLY A 89 4.43 23.94 -0.06
CA GLY A 89 5.12 24.56 -1.20
C GLY A 89 6.22 23.68 -1.80
N ASP A 90 7.38 24.29 -2.06
CA ASP A 90 8.53 23.64 -2.70
C ASP A 90 9.15 22.47 -1.92
N ARG A 91 8.69 22.22 -0.68
CA ARG A 91 9.12 21.05 0.09
C ARG A 91 8.45 19.75 -0.37
N ALA A 92 7.37 19.81 -1.14
CA ALA A 92 6.66 18.63 -1.63
C ALA A 92 6.77 18.51 -3.15
N THR A 93 7.48 17.49 -3.63
CA THR A 93 7.55 17.14 -5.05
C THR A 93 6.72 15.90 -5.30
N LEU A 94 5.64 16.02 -6.08
CA LEU A 94 4.73 14.93 -6.42
C LEU A 94 5.04 14.45 -7.85
N VAL A 95 5.18 13.13 -8.03
CA VAL A 95 5.60 12.53 -9.30
C VAL A 95 4.62 11.41 -9.68
N HIS A 96 4.07 11.50 -10.89
CA HIS A 96 3.32 10.39 -11.49
C HIS A 96 4.30 9.30 -11.90
N ALA A 97 4.39 8.26 -11.07
CA ALA A 97 5.33 7.15 -11.22
C ALA A 97 4.87 5.95 -10.40
N VAL A 98 5.20 4.76 -10.89
CA VAL A 98 5.14 3.54 -10.11
C VAL A 98 6.38 3.46 -9.21
N TYR A 99 6.22 2.94 -8.00
CA TYR A 99 7.29 2.96 -7.00
C TYR A 99 8.54 2.11 -7.34
N ASP A 100 8.51 1.24 -8.35
CA ASP A 100 9.72 0.59 -8.87
C ASP A 100 10.55 1.52 -9.78
N GLU A 101 9.98 2.61 -10.28
CA GLU A 101 10.66 3.68 -11.00
C GLU A 101 11.40 4.65 -10.08
N LEU A 102 11.40 4.41 -8.75
CA LEU A 102 12.06 5.26 -7.77
C LEU A 102 13.51 5.65 -8.15
N PRO A 103 14.39 4.73 -8.60
CA PRO A 103 15.75 5.11 -9.01
C PRO A 103 15.78 6.14 -10.14
N ASP A 104 14.89 6.00 -11.13
CA ASP A 104 14.82 6.90 -12.27
C ASP A 104 14.27 8.28 -11.87
N VAL A 105 13.26 8.28 -10.99
CA VAL A 105 12.71 9.51 -10.39
C VAL A 105 13.81 10.27 -9.64
N LEU A 106 14.55 9.59 -8.77
CA LEU A 106 15.65 10.20 -8.01
C LEU A 106 16.77 10.70 -8.94
N GLY A 107 17.12 9.94 -9.98
CA GLY A 107 18.09 10.35 -10.99
C GLY A 107 17.69 11.62 -11.73
N ARG A 108 16.43 11.73 -12.19
CA ARG A 108 15.90 12.93 -12.86
C ARG A 108 15.89 14.16 -11.95
N LEU A 109 15.64 13.96 -10.65
CA LEU A 109 15.65 15.03 -9.65
C LEU A 109 17.06 15.38 -9.16
N GLY A 110 18.10 14.65 -9.59
CA GLY A 110 19.47 14.86 -9.13
C GLY A 110 19.68 14.50 -7.66
N ILE A 111 18.90 13.56 -7.12
CA ILE A 111 18.95 13.13 -5.71
C ILE A 111 19.68 11.79 -5.64
N PRO A 112 20.96 11.74 -5.21
CA PRO A 112 21.72 10.48 -5.22
C PRO A 112 21.33 9.51 -4.11
N ARG A 113 20.90 10.05 -2.95
CA ARG A 113 20.55 9.29 -1.75
C ARG A 113 19.43 9.99 -0.98
N VAL A 114 18.64 9.21 -0.25
CA VAL A 114 17.52 9.71 0.59
C VAL A 114 17.64 9.20 2.03
N GLN A 115 17.01 9.91 2.95
CA GLN A 115 17.11 9.64 4.38
C GLN A 115 15.96 8.79 4.91
N GLY A 116 14.76 8.98 4.35
CA GLY A 116 13.59 8.21 4.71
C GLY A 116 12.93 7.63 3.48
N ILE A 117 12.39 6.41 3.59
CA ILE A 117 11.48 5.85 2.58
C ILE A 117 10.29 5.24 3.30
N LEU A 118 9.09 5.56 2.83
CA LEU A 118 7.83 4.98 3.29
C LEU A 118 7.17 4.23 2.13
N PHE A 119 6.68 3.02 2.43
CA PHE A 119 5.71 2.30 1.61
C PHE A 119 4.48 2.02 2.47
N ASP A 120 3.32 2.49 2.06
CA ASP A 120 1.98 2.10 2.53
C ASP A 120 1.27 1.31 1.43
N LEU A 121 1.49 0.00 1.43
CA LEU A 121 1.10 -0.86 0.31
C LEU A 121 -0.41 -1.09 0.25
N GLY A 122 -0.90 -1.64 -0.86
CA GLY A 122 -2.31 -1.93 -1.05
C GLY A 122 -3.06 -0.79 -1.73
N VAL A 123 -4.35 -0.66 -1.39
CA VAL A 123 -5.27 0.28 -2.04
C VAL A 123 -5.61 1.42 -1.10
N SER A 124 -5.71 2.62 -1.67
CA SER A 124 -6.17 3.78 -0.91
C SER A 124 -7.66 3.64 -0.55
N SER A 125 -8.09 4.34 0.50
CA SER A 125 -9.52 4.38 0.84
C SER A 125 -10.35 4.97 -0.31
N MET A 126 -9.84 5.98 -1.01
CA MET A 126 -10.51 6.55 -2.19
C MET A 126 -10.77 5.47 -3.26
N GLN A 127 -9.80 4.60 -3.54
CA GLN A 127 -9.98 3.48 -4.48
C GLN A 127 -11.06 2.48 -4.05
N LEU A 128 -11.24 2.28 -2.74
CA LEU A 128 -12.28 1.40 -2.19
C LEU A 128 -13.65 2.07 -2.09
N ASP A 129 -13.68 3.38 -1.89
CA ASP A 129 -14.90 4.16 -1.66
C ASP A 129 -15.52 4.63 -2.98
N GLU A 130 -14.73 4.75 -4.05
CA GLU A 130 -15.21 4.99 -5.43
C GLU A 130 -15.68 3.69 -6.07
N ALA A 131 -16.99 3.44 -6.00
CA ALA A 131 -17.61 2.23 -6.53
C ALA A 131 -17.19 1.93 -7.97
N ASP A 132 -17.20 2.94 -8.86
CA ASP A 132 -16.93 2.78 -10.30
C ASP A 132 -15.54 2.23 -10.64
N ARG A 133 -14.61 2.21 -9.67
CA ARG A 133 -13.27 1.64 -9.86
C ARG A 133 -13.20 0.12 -9.69
N GLY A 134 -14.25 -0.49 -9.15
CA GLY A 134 -14.39 -1.96 -9.12
C GLY A 134 -13.53 -2.69 -8.09
N PHE A 135 -12.89 -1.99 -7.15
CA PHE A 135 -12.08 -2.64 -6.10
C PHE A 135 -12.94 -3.26 -4.98
N ALA A 136 -14.14 -2.72 -4.74
CA ALA A 136 -15.02 -3.18 -3.70
C ALA A 136 -15.92 -4.34 -4.19
N TYR A 137 -16.05 -5.38 -3.35
CA TYR A 137 -17.00 -6.47 -3.56
C TYR A 137 -18.35 -6.25 -2.82
N ALA A 138 -18.47 -5.15 -2.06
CA ALA A 138 -19.63 -4.87 -1.22
C ALA A 138 -20.75 -4.16 -1.99
N GLN A 139 -20.41 -3.46 -3.07
CA GLN A 139 -21.33 -2.74 -3.95
C GLN A 139 -21.08 -3.22 -5.38
N ASP A 140 -22.14 -3.27 -6.20
CA ASP A 140 -21.99 -3.63 -7.61
C ASP A 140 -21.30 -2.49 -8.36
N ALA A 141 -20.35 -2.84 -9.23
CA ALA A 141 -19.47 -1.91 -9.90
C ALA A 141 -18.85 -2.55 -11.16
N PRO A 142 -18.42 -1.75 -12.15
CA PRO A 142 -17.59 -2.26 -13.25
C PRO A 142 -16.37 -3.04 -12.74
N LEU A 143 -16.07 -4.18 -13.34
CA LEU A 143 -14.88 -4.98 -13.02
C LEU A 143 -13.62 -4.37 -13.66
N ASP A 144 -13.19 -3.23 -13.16
CA ASP A 144 -11.96 -2.55 -13.62
C ASP A 144 -10.74 -2.97 -12.78
N MET A 145 -10.68 -2.55 -11.51
CA MET A 145 -9.56 -2.78 -10.57
C MET A 145 -8.20 -2.19 -10.98
N ARG A 146 -8.10 -1.38 -12.04
CA ARG A 146 -6.84 -0.69 -12.37
C ARG A 146 -6.64 0.52 -11.46
N MET A 147 -5.46 0.62 -10.87
CA MET A 147 -5.01 1.79 -10.13
C MET A 147 -4.69 2.96 -11.08
N ASP A 148 -4.17 2.65 -12.27
CA ASP A 148 -4.05 3.58 -13.40
C ASP A 148 -4.97 3.11 -14.53
N GLN A 149 -6.09 3.79 -14.73
CA GLN A 149 -7.08 3.43 -15.75
C GLN A 149 -6.65 3.81 -17.18
N THR A 150 -5.53 4.53 -17.34
CA THR A 150 -5.05 4.96 -18.65
C THR A 150 -4.31 3.86 -19.42
N THR A 151 -3.89 2.79 -18.73
CA THR A 151 -3.11 1.69 -19.30
C THR A 151 -3.55 0.34 -18.73
N GLY A 152 -2.94 -0.76 -19.19
CA GLY A 152 -3.14 -2.09 -18.62
C GLY A 152 -4.44 -2.80 -19.00
N VAL A 153 -4.69 -3.92 -18.34
CA VAL A 153 -5.80 -4.86 -18.59
C VAL A 153 -6.74 -4.83 -17.39
N SER A 154 -8.04 -4.66 -17.61
CA SER A 154 -9.05 -4.65 -16.54
C SER A 154 -9.28 -6.04 -15.94
N ALA A 155 -9.86 -6.11 -14.73
CA ALA A 155 -10.27 -7.36 -14.11
C ALA A 155 -11.30 -8.13 -14.95
N ALA A 156 -12.22 -7.43 -15.62
CA ALA A 156 -13.15 -8.00 -16.58
C ALA A 156 -12.40 -8.69 -17.72
N GLU A 157 -11.42 -8.02 -18.33
CA GLU A 157 -10.62 -8.60 -19.41
C GLU A 157 -9.82 -9.82 -18.93
N VAL A 158 -9.18 -9.77 -17.75
CA VAL A 158 -8.51 -10.93 -17.14
C VAL A 158 -9.49 -12.10 -17.02
N LEU A 159 -10.66 -11.88 -16.41
CA LEU A 159 -11.66 -12.92 -16.21
C LEU A 159 -12.22 -13.49 -17.51
N ASN A 160 -12.39 -12.64 -18.53
CA ASN A 160 -13.03 -13.02 -19.79
C ASN A 160 -12.07 -13.67 -20.78
N THR A 161 -10.78 -13.30 -20.77
CA THR A 161 -9.84 -13.67 -21.84
C THR A 161 -8.75 -14.64 -21.40
N TYR A 162 -8.36 -14.67 -20.13
CA TYR A 162 -7.23 -15.51 -19.72
C TYR A 162 -7.58 -17.01 -19.84
N PRO A 163 -6.60 -17.87 -20.19
CA PRO A 163 -6.77 -19.31 -20.14
C PRO A 163 -7.11 -19.80 -18.73
N PRO A 164 -7.89 -20.90 -18.58
CA PRO A 164 -8.25 -21.42 -17.27
C PRO A 164 -7.05 -21.74 -16.37
N GLY A 165 -5.95 -22.23 -16.95
CA GLY A 165 -4.72 -22.53 -16.21
C GLY A 165 -4.09 -21.29 -15.57
N GLU A 166 -4.08 -20.16 -16.28
CA GLU A 166 -3.58 -18.88 -15.78
C GLU A 166 -4.47 -18.34 -14.67
N LEU A 167 -5.80 -18.37 -14.83
CA LEU A 167 -6.72 -17.98 -13.78
C LEU A 167 -6.53 -18.82 -12.50
N VAL A 168 -6.30 -20.13 -12.63
CA VAL A 168 -6.02 -21.00 -11.48
C VAL A 168 -4.70 -20.60 -10.81
N ARG A 169 -3.65 -20.28 -11.59
CA ARG A 169 -2.37 -19.80 -11.08
C ARG A 169 -2.56 -18.51 -10.28
N ILE A 170 -3.24 -17.52 -10.85
CA ILE A 170 -3.51 -16.21 -10.23
C ILE A 170 -4.23 -16.39 -8.89
N LEU A 171 -5.38 -17.09 -8.88
CA LEU A 171 -6.18 -17.26 -7.66
C LEU A 171 -5.41 -18.01 -6.55
N ARG A 172 -4.55 -18.97 -6.92
CA ARG A 172 -3.71 -19.69 -5.96
C ARG A 172 -2.55 -18.85 -5.44
N ALA A 173 -1.80 -18.23 -6.34
CA ALA A 173 -0.57 -17.53 -6.02
C ALA A 173 -0.85 -16.22 -5.29
N TYR A 174 -1.87 -15.47 -5.73
CA TYR A 174 -2.14 -14.12 -5.25
C TYR A 174 -3.30 -14.06 -4.25
N GLY A 175 -4.26 -14.98 -4.34
CA GLY A 175 -5.39 -15.05 -3.40
C GLY A 175 -5.24 -16.10 -2.30
N GLU A 176 -4.20 -16.94 -2.35
CA GLU A 176 -4.06 -18.13 -1.48
C GLU A 176 -5.35 -18.99 -1.46
N GLU A 177 -6.03 -19.08 -2.61
CA GLU A 177 -7.36 -19.68 -2.75
C GLU A 177 -7.30 -21.20 -2.99
N LYS A 178 -7.75 -21.98 -2.01
CA LYS A 178 -7.75 -23.44 -2.05
C LYS A 178 -8.75 -24.00 -3.07
N GLN A 179 -9.87 -23.30 -3.27
CA GLN A 179 -10.94 -23.66 -4.19
C GLN A 179 -10.75 -23.06 -5.59
N ALA A 180 -9.54 -22.58 -5.93
CA ALA A 180 -9.26 -21.89 -7.19
C ALA A 180 -9.75 -22.66 -8.42
N LYS A 181 -9.46 -23.97 -8.51
CA LYS A 181 -9.92 -24.81 -9.65
C LYS A 181 -11.45 -24.80 -9.80
N ARG A 182 -12.18 -24.81 -8.69
CA ARG A 182 -13.65 -24.84 -8.66
C ARG A 182 -14.24 -23.48 -9.03
N ILE A 183 -13.67 -22.40 -8.52
CA ILE A 183 -14.04 -21.03 -8.86
C ILE A 183 -13.78 -20.78 -10.36
N VAL A 184 -12.60 -21.12 -10.86
CA VAL A 184 -12.25 -20.94 -12.28
C VAL A 184 -13.14 -21.76 -13.20
N ALA A 185 -13.44 -23.01 -12.86
CA ALA A 185 -14.38 -23.81 -13.64
C ALA A 185 -15.78 -23.18 -13.72
N ALA A 186 -16.22 -22.51 -12.64
CA ALA A 186 -17.47 -21.75 -12.67
C ALA A 186 -17.34 -20.48 -13.53
N ILE A 187 -16.26 -19.70 -13.38
CA ILE A 187 -15.98 -18.50 -14.18
C ILE A 187 -15.99 -18.83 -15.68
N VAL A 188 -15.27 -19.86 -16.10
CA VAL A 188 -15.14 -20.24 -17.52
C VAL A 188 -16.49 -20.64 -18.11
N ARG A 189 -17.26 -21.47 -17.41
CA ARG A 189 -18.62 -21.85 -17.84
C ARG A 189 -19.55 -20.64 -17.96
N GLU A 190 -19.39 -19.67 -17.07
CA GLU A 190 -20.31 -18.54 -16.97
C GLU A 190 -19.97 -17.42 -17.98
N ARG A 191 -18.68 -17.17 -18.24
CA ARG A 191 -18.24 -16.22 -19.27
C ARG A 191 -18.56 -16.67 -20.71
N GLU A 192 -18.71 -17.97 -20.94
CA GLU A 192 -19.15 -18.53 -22.23
C GLU A 192 -20.61 -18.17 -22.55
N LYS A 193 -21.44 -17.91 -21.53
CA LYS A 193 -22.83 -17.49 -21.72
C LYS A 193 -22.94 -15.98 -21.84
N GLU A 194 -22.28 -15.28 -20.93
CA GLU A 194 -22.30 -13.83 -20.87
C GLU A 194 -20.98 -13.35 -20.22
N PRO A 195 -20.22 -12.44 -20.86
CA PRO A 195 -19.00 -11.89 -20.30
C PRO A 195 -19.21 -11.21 -18.95
N PHE A 196 -18.21 -11.26 -18.07
CA PHE A 196 -18.25 -10.50 -16.81
C PHE A 196 -18.00 -9.02 -17.09
N THR A 197 -18.92 -8.16 -16.64
CA THR A 197 -18.81 -6.71 -16.73
C THR A 197 -18.86 -6.05 -15.36
N THR A 198 -19.65 -6.60 -14.42
CA THR A 198 -19.81 -6.05 -13.06
C THR A 198 -19.48 -7.04 -11.94
N SER A 199 -19.19 -6.50 -10.75
CA SER A 199 -18.65 -7.21 -9.60
C SER A 199 -19.68 -8.10 -8.89
N ALA A 200 -20.96 -7.72 -8.86
CA ALA A 200 -22.00 -8.47 -8.15
C ALA A 200 -22.16 -9.89 -8.70
N ARG A 201 -22.21 -10.03 -10.02
CA ARG A 201 -22.33 -11.34 -10.68
C ARG A 201 -21.14 -12.26 -10.37
N LEU A 202 -19.94 -11.70 -10.31
CA LEU A 202 -18.74 -12.45 -9.90
C LEU A 202 -18.84 -12.89 -8.43
N VAL A 203 -19.29 -12.01 -7.54
CA VAL A 203 -19.46 -12.31 -6.11
C VAL A 203 -20.48 -13.43 -5.90
N GLU A 204 -21.61 -13.38 -6.60
CA GLU A 204 -22.65 -14.43 -6.54
C GLU A 204 -22.12 -15.77 -7.05
N LEU A 205 -21.45 -15.77 -8.21
CA LEU A 205 -20.84 -16.98 -8.76
C LEU A 205 -19.83 -17.61 -7.81
N ILE A 206 -18.96 -16.82 -7.18
CA ILE A 206 -17.99 -17.33 -6.19
C ILE A 206 -18.73 -17.92 -5.00
N ARG A 207 -19.78 -17.24 -4.52
CA ARG A 207 -20.60 -17.71 -3.40
C ARG A 207 -21.24 -19.05 -3.73
N ASP A 208 -21.74 -19.26 -4.93
CA ASP A 208 -22.39 -20.52 -5.34
C ASP A 208 -21.40 -21.63 -5.64
N ALA A 209 -20.24 -21.27 -6.19
CA ALA A 209 -19.16 -22.21 -6.45
C ALA A 209 -18.59 -22.81 -5.16
N LEU A 210 -18.62 -22.12 -4.01
CA LEU A 210 -17.95 -22.58 -2.80
C LEU A 210 -18.77 -23.58 -1.96
N PRO A 211 -18.14 -24.61 -1.36
CA PRO A 211 -18.80 -25.47 -0.37
C PRO A 211 -19.23 -24.70 0.88
N GLN A 212 -20.30 -25.11 1.56
CA GLN A 212 -20.82 -24.45 2.77
C GLN A 212 -19.75 -24.30 3.87
N ALA A 213 -18.87 -25.29 4.04
CA ALA A 213 -17.77 -25.21 5.00
C ALA A 213 -16.80 -24.05 4.69
N ALA A 214 -16.51 -23.78 3.41
CA ALA A 214 -15.65 -22.68 3.01
C ALA A 214 -16.33 -21.31 3.18
N LYS A 215 -17.66 -21.23 3.06
CA LYS A 215 -18.43 -19.98 3.26
C LYS A 215 -18.45 -19.50 4.71
N ARG A 216 -18.28 -20.42 5.68
CA ARG A 216 -18.36 -20.11 7.12
C ARG A 216 -17.09 -19.50 7.72
N THR A 217 -15.99 -19.49 6.98
CA THR A 217 -14.67 -19.09 7.48
C THR A 217 -14.11 -17.92 6.67
N GLY A 218 -13.56 -16.90 7.33
CA GLY A 218 -12.72 -15.90 6.65
C GLY A 218 -13.43 -14.67 6.05
N GLY A 219 -14.68 -14.38 6.44
CA GLY A 219 -15.41 -13.19 5.97
C GLY A 219 -16.07 -13.40 4.60
N ASN A 220 -16.13 -12.35 3.77
CA ASN A 220 -16.76 -12.44 2.44
C ASN A 220 -15.98 -13.45 1.55
N PRO A 221 -16.62 -14.50 1.03
CA PRO A 221 -15.95 -15.53 0.22
C PRO A 221 -15.26 -15.01 -1.05
N ALA A 222 -15.67 -13.86 -1.59
CA ALA A 222 -15.08 -13.26 -2.79
C ALA A 222 -13.76 -12.53 -2.50
N LYS A 223 -13.45 -12.20 -1.23
CA LYS A 223 -12.32 -11.35 -0.84
C LYS A 223 -10.98 -11.80 -1.44
N ARG A 224 -10.70 -13.11 -1.42
CA ARG A 224 -9.45 -13.70 -1.95
C ARG A 224 -9.36 -13.63 -3.47
N THR A 225 -10.47 -13.80 -4.16
CA THR A 225 -10.51 -13.69 -5.63
C THR A 225 -10.30 -12.25 -6.06
N PHE A 226 -10.96 -11.30 -5.38
CA PHE A 226 -10.78 -9.87 -5.65
C PHE A 226 -9.35 -9.42 -5.36
N GLN A 227 -8.76 -9.87 -4.25
CA GLN A 227 -7.33 -9.65 -3.98
C GLN A 227 -6.44 -10.20 -5.10
N ALA A 228 -6.67 -11.43 -5.56
CA ALA A 228 -5.85 -12.04 -6.60
C ALA A 228 -5.94 -11.30 -7.93
N LEU A 229 -7.14 -10.89 -8.33
CA LEU A 229 -7.37 -10.11 -9.54
C LEU A 229 -6.70 -8.74 -9.44
N ARG A 230 -6.83 -8.06 -8.31
CA ARG A 230 -6.19 -6.77 -8.07
C ARG A 230 -4.67 -6.84 -8.22
N ILE A 231 -4.05 -7.85 -7.59
CA ILE A 231 -2.60 -8.08 -7.65
C ILE A 231 -2.16 -8.35 -9.08
N GLU A 232 -2.90 -9.16 -9.85
CA GLU A 232 -2.61 -9.43 -11.25
C GLU A 232 -2.72 -8.16 -12.10
N VAL A 233 -3.87 -7.47 -12.04
CA VAL A 233 -4.18 -6.28 -12.85
C VAL A 233 -3.13 -5.18 -12.64
N ASN A 234 -2.65 -5.00 -11.42
CA ASN A 234 -1.74 -3.92 -11.05
C ASN A 234 -0.27 -4.37 -10.96
N GLY A 235 0.02 -5.65 -11.24
CA GLY A 235 1.35 -6.24 -11.12
C GLY A 235 1.99 -6.10 -9.74
N GLU A 236 1.19 -5.92 -8.68
CA GLU A 236 1.61 -5.38 -7.36
C GLU A 236 2.86 -6.07 -6.81
N LEU A 237 2.86 -7.40 -6.79
CA LEU A 237 3.97 -8.17 -6.25
C LEU A 237 5.24 -8.05 -7.10
N SER A 238 5.12 -8.09 -8.43
CA SER A 238 6.29 -7.99 -9.30
C SER A 238 6.94 -6.60 -9.22
N VAL A 239 6.13 -5.55 -9.09
CA VAL A 239 6.59 -4.18 -8.86
C VAL A 239 7.29 -4.10 -7.51
N LEU A 240 6.70 -4.66 -6.45
CA LEU A 240 7.28 -4.68 -5.11
C LEU A 240 8.62 -5.43 -5.06
N GLU A 241 8.76 -6.54 -5.79
CA GLU A 241 10.00 -7.33 -5.90
C GLU A 241 11.17 -6.50 -6.44
N ARG A 242 10.90 -5.55 -7.34
CA ARG A 242 11.91 -4.62 -7.88
C ARG A 242 12.13 -3.42 -6.97
N ALA A 243 11.05 -2.88 -6.42
CA ALA A 243 11.05 -1.61 -5.70
C ALA A 243 11.73 -1.67 -4.33
N VAL A 244 11.43 -2.67 -3.49
CA VAL A 244 11.99 -2.70 -2.11
C VAL A 244 13.52 -2.80 -2.13
N PRO A 245 14.15 -3.68 -2.94
CA PRO A 245 15.61 -3.70 -3.05
C PRO A 245 16.19 -2.38 -3.59
N ALA A 246 15.53 -1.76 -4.57
CA ALA A 246 15.96 -0.47 -5.14
C ALA A 246 15.86 0.68 -4.14
N ALA A 247 14.79 0.72 -3.36
CA ALA A 247 14.59 1.67 -2.26
C ALA A 247 15.68 1.52 -1.21
N VAL A 248 15.99 0.29 -0.77
CA VAL A 248 17.08 0.03 0.17
C VAL A 248 18.42 0.58 -0.34
N ARG A 249 18.74 0.39 -1.62
CA ARG A 249 19.97 0.92 -2.23
C ARG A 249 19.98 2.45 -2.36
N SER A 250 18.80 3.07 -2.37
CA SER A 250 18.66 4.53 -2.48
C SER A 250 18.82 5.24 -1.13
N LEU A 251 18.73 4.52 -0.01
CA LEU A 251 18.96 5.08 1.32
C LEU A 251 20.41 5.51 1.50
N ASP A 252 20.63 6.64 2.15
CA ASP A 252 21.93 7.00 2.72
C ASP A 252 22.30 6.08 3.90
N VAL A 253 23.57 6.04 4.30
CA VAL A 253 23.94 5.40 5.57
C VAL A 253 23.29 6.16 6.73
N GLY A 254 22.67 5.43 7.66
CA GLY A 254 21.78 5.96 8.69
C GLY A 254 20.35 6.25 8.20
N GLY A 255 20.09 6.13 6.89
CA GLY A 255 18.75 6.24 6.32
C GLY A 255 17.84 5.08 6.72
N ARG A 256 16.54 5.33 6.79
CA ARG A 256 15.55 4.37 7.27
C ARG A 256 14.43 4.15 6.27
N ILE A 257 13.95 2.92 6.22
CA ILE A 257 12.79 2.51 5.44
C ILE A 257 11.72 1.92 6.37
N ALA A 258 10.47 2.34 6.16
CA ALA A 258 9.27 1.81 6.79
C ALA A 258 8.33 1.26 5.71
N VAL A 259 7.83 0.04 5.91
CA VAL A 259 6.92 -0.62 4.96
C VAL A 259 5.72 -1.18 5.71
N LEU A 260 4.52 -0.67 5.39
CA LEU A 260 3.23 -1.22 5.79
C LEU A 260 2.73 -2.17 4.69
N SER A 261 2.54 -3.43 5.05
CA SER A 261 1.95 -4.46 4.18
C SER A 261 0.58 -4.87 4.72
N TYR A 262 -0.37 -5.22 3.84
CA TYR A 262 -1.74 -5.57 4.21
C TYR A 262 -2.09 -7.03 3.91
N HIS A 263 -1.16 -7.77 3.30
CA HIS A 263 -1.29 -9.21 3.16
C HIS A 263 0.02 -9.98 3.28
N SER A 264 -0.11 -11.30 3.44
CA SER A 264 0.98 -12.25 3.69
C SER A 264 2.07 -12.23 2.61
N LEU A 265 1.67 -12.09 1.34
CA LEU A 265 2.60 -12.09 0.20
C LEU A 265 3.52 -10.85 0.20
N GLU A 266 2.98 -9.65 0.41
CA GLU A 266 3.76 -8.41 0.57
C GLU A 266 4.71 -8.52 1.77
N ASP A 267 4.17 -8.87 2.95
CA ASP A 267 4.95 -8.96 4.19
C ASP A 267 6.10 -9.95 4.07
N ARG A 268 5.86 -11.09 3.39
CA ARG A 268 6.87 -12.13 3.16
C ARG A 268 8.01 -11.61 2.29
N LEU A 269 7.71 -10.89 1.22
CA LEU A 269 8.69 -10.31 0.32
C LEU A 269 9.56 -9.27 1.05
N VAL A 270 8.93 -8.33 1.76
CA VAL A 270 9.62 -7.30 2.54
C VAL A 270 10.52 -7.95 3.60
N LYS A 271 9.99 -8.95 4.32
CA LYS A 271 10.76 -9.74 5.28
C LYS A 271 11.98 -10.38 4.65
N GLN A 272 11.86 -11.00 3.48
CA GLN A 272 12.97 -11.65 2.79
C GLN A 272 14.06 -10.66 2.41
N VAL A 273 13.70 -9.50 1.83
CA VAL A 273 14.66 -8.45 1.45
C VAL A 273 15.38 -7.90 2.69
N PHE A 274 14.65 -7.59 3.75
CA PHE A 274 15.23 -7.04 4.98
C PHE A 274 16.11 -8.07 5.70
N ALA A 275 15.67 -9.32 5.80
CA ALA A 275 16.43 -10.39 6.42
C ALA A 275 17.73 -10.68 5.64
N ALA A 276 17.68 -10.70 4.31
CA ALA A 276 18.86 -10.86 3.48
C ALA A 276 19.87 -9.72 3.67
N GLY A 277 19.40 -8.47 3.80
CA GLY A 277 20.27 -7.33 4.09
C GLY A 277 20.82 -7.29 5.52
N ALA A 278 20.13 -7.91 6.48
CA ALA A 278 20.51 -7.94 7.89
C ALA A 278 21.34 -9.16 8.29
N ALA A 279 21.51 -10.15 7.40
CA ALA A 279 22.30 -11.34 7.65
C ALA A 279 23.77 -11.13 7.24
N THR A 280 24.68 -11.83 7.93
CA THR A 280 26.04 -12.04 7.42
C THR A 280 26.00 -13.11 6.34
N THR A 281 26.74 -12.90 5.26
CA THR A 281 26.92 -13.90 4.19
C THR A 281 28.26 -14.64 4.32
N ALA A 282 28.97 -14.45 5.43
CA ALA A 282 30.26 -15.07 5.67
C ALA A 282 30.13 -16.58 5.93
N PRO A 283 31.03 -17.42 5.39
CA PRO A 283 31.15 -18.81 5.81
C PRO A 283 31.31 -18.95 7.34
N PRO A 284 30.70 -19.97 7.97
CA PRO A 284 30.90 -20.23 9.40
C PRO A 284 32.37 -20.46 9.74
N GLY A 285 32.80 -20.00 10.92
CA GLY A 285 34.15 -20.29 11.45
C GLY A 285 35.25 -19.31 11.02
N LEU A 286 34.93 -18.26 10.27
CA LEU A 286 35.88 -17.18 10.00
C LEU A 286 36.23 -16.42 11.30
N PRO A 287 37.52 -16.21 11.61
CA PRO A 287 37.94 -15.51 12.83
C PRO A 287 37.57 -14.02 12.81
N VAL A 288 37.53 -13.42 11.62
CA VAL A 288 37.05 -12.06 11.36
C VAL A 288 36.21 -12.11 10.11
N VAL A 289 35.02 -11.49 10.14
CA VAL A 289 34.14 -11.40 8.97
C VAL A 289 34.57 -10.23 8.09
N PRO A 290 35.03 -10.47 6.84
CA PRO A 290 35.35 -9.39 5.89
C PRO A 290 34.18 -8.44 5.68
N GLU A 291 34.48 -7.17 5.39
CA GLU A 291 33.49 -6.10 5.29
C GLU A 291 32.36 -6.39 4.29
N GLN A 292 32.71 -6.98 3.13
CA GLN A 292 31.78 -7.38 2.06
C GLN A 292 30.75 -8.44 2.47
N TYR A 293 30.98 -9.14 3.59
CA TYR A 293 30.07 -10.16 4.10
C TYR A 293 29.27 -9.71 5.32
N GLN A 294 29.52 -8.51 5.82
CA GLN A 294 28.79 -7.99 6.97
C GLN A 294 27.41 -7.48 6.56
N PRO A 295 26.44 -7.47 7.50
CA PRO A 295 25.11 -6.92 7.25
C PRO A 295 25.14 -5.48 6.76
N ARG A 296 24.29 -5.17 5.77
CA ARG A 296 24.06 -3.80 5.28
C ARG A 296 22.86 -3.10 5.89
N LEU A 297 21.95 -3.89 6.48
CA LEU A 297 20.77 -3.41 7.18
C LEU A 297 20.79 -3.79 8.66
N LYS A 298 20.23 -2.92 9.49
CA LYS A 298 19.80 -3.22 10.84
C LYS A 298 18.27 -3.24 10.88
N LEU A 299 17.68 -4.35 11.31
CA LEU A 299 16.23 -4.43 11.49
C LEU A 299 15.79 -3.52 12.66
N LEU A 300 14.76 -2.71 12.43
CA LEU A 300 14.20 -1.81 13.44
C LEU A 300 13.04 -2.45 14.22
N THR A 301 12.54 -3.59 13.75
CA THR A 301 11.42 -4.33 14.35
C THR A 301 11.82 -5.78 14.60
N ARG A 302 11.24 -6.39 15.66
CA ARG A 302 11.34 -7.84 15.90
C ARG A 302 10.13 -8.53 15.29
N GLY A 303 10.23 -8.90 14.02
CA GLY A 303 9.07 -9.33 13.24
C GLY A 303 8.28 -8.14 12.68
N ALA A 304 7.04 -8.36 12.27
CA ALA A 304 6.16 -7.26 11.88
C ALA A 304 5.49 -6.70 13.13
N GLU A 305 5.48 -5.38 13.27
CA GLU A 305 4.65 -4.70 14.27
C GLU A 305 3.21 -4.61 13.76
N LEU A 306 2.26 -4.72 14.68
CA LEU A 306 0.82 -4.67 14.40
C LEU A 306 0.24 -3.33 14.91
N PRO A 307 -0.87 -2.85 14.31
CA PRO A 307 -1.62 -1.76 14.92
C PRO A 307 -2.13 -2.16 16.31
N THR A 308 -2.38 -1.17 17.16
CA THR A 308 -2.93 -1.38 18.49
C THR A 308 -4.41 -1.78 18.42
N GLU A 309 -4.93 -2.39 19.48
CA GLU A 309 -6.36 -2.71 19.57
C GLU A 309 -7.24 -1.45 19.45
N GLU A 310 -6.78 -0.34 20.02
CA GLU A 310 -7.43 0.98 19.93
C GLU A 310 -7.51 1.46 18.47
N GLU A 311 -6.40 1.40 17.74
CA GLU A 311 -6.36 1.81 16.33
C GLU A 311 -7.26 0.93 15.47
N ILE A 312 -7.33 -0.37 15.75
CA ILE A 312 -8.23 -1.30 15.04
C ILE A 312 -9.70 -1.02 15.35
N ALA A 313 -10.02 -0.62 16.59
CA ALA A 313 -11.36 -0.26 16.99
C ALA A 313 -11.85 1.01 16.28
N GLU A 314 -10.97 2.01 16.15
CA GLU A 314 -11.23 3.26 15.43
C GLU A 314 -11.24 3.08 13.91
N ASN A 315 -10.31 2.28 13.39
CA ASN A 315 -10.16 1.99 11.97
C ASN A 315 -9.98 0.49 11.73
N ARG A 316 -11.08 -0.21 11.46
CA ARG A 316 -11.06 -1.65 11.13
C ARG A 316 -10.18 -1.99 9.92
N ARG A 317 -9.90 -1.04 9.02
CA ARG A 317 -9.01 -1.25 7.86
C ARG A 317 -7.54 -1.39 8.28
N ALA A 318 -7.17 -0.95 9.49
CA ALA A 318 -5.82 -1.11 10.03
C ALA A 318 -5.49 -2.56 10.42
N ALA A 319 -6.47 -3.36 10.84
CA ALA A 319 -6.26 -4.72 11.39
C ALA A 319 -5.29 -5.66 10.61
N PRO A 320 -5.33 -5.71 9.26
CA PRO A 320 -4.40 -6.56 8.51
C PRO A 320 -3.01 -5.94 8.33
N ALA A 321 -2.77 -4.69 8.71
CA ALA A 321 -1.51 -3.99 8.50
C ALA A 321 -0.37 -4.65 9.29
N ARG A 322 0.81 -4.66 8.67
CA ARG A 322 2.06 -5.22 9.17
C ARG A 322 3.16 -4.23 8.88
N LEU A 323 3.71 -3.60 9.91
CA LEU A 323 4.82 -2.65 9.76
C LEU A 323 6.16 -3.37 9.92
N ARG A 324 7.06 -3.17 8.96
CA ARG A 324 8.47 -3.55 9.05
C ARG A 324 9.37 -2.34 8.83
N GLY A 325 10.48 -2.31 9.56
CA GLY A 325 11.47 -1.24 9.45
C GLY A 325 12.89 -1.76 9.34
N ALA A 326 13.72 -1.04 8.58
CA ALA A 326 15.16 -1.26 8.54
C ALA A 326 15.92 0.07 8.44
N GLU A 327 17.14 0.08 8.95
CA GLU A 327 18.12 1.17 8.81
C GLU A 327 19.28 0.68 7.97
N ARG A 328 19.74 1.48 7.00
CA ARG A 328 20.96 1.20 6.25
C ARG A 328 22.16 1.57 7.11
N ILE A 329 23.08 0.64 7.32
CA ILE A 329 24.22 0.83 8.25
C ILE A 329 25.59 0.85 7.55
N ARG A 330 25.63 0.66 6.23
CA ARG A 330 26.84 0.76 5.39
C ARG A 330 26.51 0.90 3.91
N GLU A 331 27.52 1.30 3.13
CA GLU A 331 27.49 1.25 1.68
C GLU A 331 27.64 -0.20 1.17
N ASP A 332 27.20 -0.44 -0.06
CA ASP A 332 27.52 -1.69 -0.75
C ASP A 332 29.00 -1.65 -1.14
N VAL A 333 29.74 -2.72 -0.84
CA VAL A 333 31.12 -2.88 -1.32
C VAL A 333 31.03 -3.30 -2.78
N GLY A 334 31.46 -2.42 -3.69
CA GLY A 334 31.51 -2.67 -5.13
C GLY A 334 32.51 -3.74 -5.52
#